data_AF-A0A967GNW5-F1
#
_entry.id   AF-A0A967GNW5-F1
#
_cell.length_a   1.000
_cell.length_b   1.000
_cell.length_c   1.000
_cell.angle_alpha   90.00
_cell.angle_beta   90.00
_cell.angle_gamma   90.00
#
_symmetry.space_group_name_H-M   'P 1'
#
loop_
_entity.id
_entity.type
_entity.pdbx_description
1 polymer ?
#
loop_
_entity_poly.entity_id
_entity_poly.type
_entity_poly.pdbx_seq_one_letter_code
_entity_poly.pdbx_strand_id
1 'polypeptide(L)'
;AWGIGAFLAMAGARTYAEAALLIPRSGGEYRYLSELLHPAVGYLAGWASLLVGFSAPMAISAFGAAAFAFAVFGHGDARLGAAALIAVLTLFHAVGFRTSKWTQNGLVIIKGLLILAFVALGLSLGDNQWPSWTPASDPSSFALPFATGLFF
;
A
#
# COMPACT_ATOMS: atom_id res chain seq x y z
N ALA A 1 1.13 -9.91 16.14
CA ALA A 1 0.81 -8.98 15.04
C ALA A 1 1.20 -9.55 13.68
N TRP A 2 2.49 -9.57 13.33
CA TRP A 2 2.99 -9.95 12.00
C TRP A 2 2.59 -11.35 11.52
N GLY A 3 2.67 -12.39 12.37
CA GLY A 3 2.26 -13.74 11.98
C GLY A 3 0.78 -13.85 11.60
N ILE A 4 -0.10 -13.15 12.32
CA ILE A 4 -1.54 -13.09 12.01
C ILE A 4 -1.76 -12.33 10.69
N GLY A 5 -1.07 -11.20 10.50
CA GLY A 5 -1.13 -10.45 9.25
C GLY A 5 -0.68 -11.27 8.04
N ALA A 6 0.42 -12.01 8.17
CA ALA A 6 0.90 -12.91 7.12
C ALA A 6 -0.11 -14.02 6.79
N PHE A 7 -0.72 -14.63 7.81
CA PHE A 7 -1.76 -15.64 7.60
C PHE A 7 -2.98 -15.06 6.86
N LEU A 8 -3.50 -13.92 7.30
CA LEU A 8 -4.63 -13.25 6.66
C LEU A 8 -4.32 -12.84 5.21
N ALA A 9 -3.12 -12.31 4.95
CA ALA A 9 -2.69 -11.95 3.61
C ALA A 9 -2.60 -13.18 2.68
N MET A 10 -2.08 -14.31 3.17
CA MET A 10 -2.05 -15.57 2.41
C MET A 10 -3.46 -16.11 2.13
N ALA A 11 -4.35 -16.07 3.12
CA ALA A 11 -5.73 -16.49 2.94
C ALA A 11 -6.44 -15.62 1.88
N GLY A 12 -6.30 -14.30 1.97
CA GLY A 12 -6.83 -13.36 0.97
C GLY A 12 -6.26 -13.63 -0.42
N ALA A 13 -4.93 -13.77 -0.55
CA ALA A 13 -4.27 -14.02 -1.82
C ALA A 13 -4.79 -15.28 -2.52
N ARG A 14 -5.05 -16.36 -1.77
CA ARG A 14 -5.66 -17.58 -2.33
C ARG A 14 -7.08 -17.35 -2.83
N THR A 15 -7.93 -16.70 -2.04
CA THR A 15 -9.30 -16.38 -2.45
C THR A 15 -9.34 -15.51 -3.71
N TYR A 16 -8.47 -14.50 -3.81
CA TYR A 16 -8.37 -13.66 -5.01
C TYR A 16 -7.83 -14.42 -6.22
N ALA A 17 -6.91 -15.38 -6.02
CA ALA A 17 -6.42 -16.22 -7.12
C ALA A 17 -7.55 -17.10 -7.69
N GLU A 18 -8.35 -17.73 -6.84
CA GLU A 18 -9.51 -18.51 -7.26
C GLU A 18 -10.56 -17.64 -7.97
N ALA A 19 -10.87 -16.46 -7.41
CA ALA A 19 -11.80 -15.51 -8.03
C ALA A 19 -11.33 -15.06 -9.42
N ALA A 20 -10.03 -14.78 -9.58
CA ALA A 20 -9.44 -14.37 -10.85
C ALA A 20 -9.47 -15.50 -11.91
N LEU A 21 -9.37 -16.77 -11.47
CA LEU A 21 -9.50 -17.93 -12.35
C LEU A 21 -10.96 -18.18 -12.76
N LEU A 22 -11.91 -18.00 -11.84
CA LEU A 22 -13.34 -18.15 -12.11
C LEU A 22 -13.88 -17.03 -13.02
N ILE A 23 -13.36 -15.80 -12.85
CA ILE A 23 -13.82 -14.60 -13.55
C ILE A 23 -12.62 -13.96 -14.28
N PRO A 24 -12.19 -14.52 -15.43
CA PRO A 24 -10.99 -14.08 -16.16
C PRO A 24 -11.28 -12.82 -17.01
N ARG A 25 -11.83 -11.78 -16.37
CA ARG A 25 -12.20 -10.51 -17.00
C ARG A 25 -11.78 -9.34 -16.13
N SER A 26 -11.47 -8.21 -16.75
CA SER A 26 -11.16 -6.98 -16.04
C SER A 26 -12.36 -6.48 -15.23
N GLY A 27 -12.10 -6.03 -14.00
CA GLY A 27 -13.12 -5.38 -13.17
C GLY A 27 -12.96 -5.55 -11.66
N GLY A 28 -12.01 -6.37 -11.21
CA GLY A 28 -11.61 -6.47 -9.79
C GLY A 28 -12.78 -6.80 -8.85
N GLU A 29 -12.77 -6.23 -7.64
CA GLU A 29 -13.75 -6.49 -6.59
C GLU A 29 -15.19 -6.20 -7.02
N TYR A 30 -15.41 -5.11 -7.76
CA TYR A 30 -16.72 -4.79 -8.32
C TYR A 30 -17.26 -5.97 -9.15
N ARG A 31 -16.43 -6.52 -10.06
CA ARG A 31 -16.83 -7.62 -10.94
C ARG A 31 -17.01 -8.92 -10.17
N TYR A 32 -16.06 -9.27 -9.30
CA TYR A 32 -16.11 -10.51 -8.54
C TYR A 32 -17.37 -10.59 -7.69
N LEU A 33 -17.70 -9.53 -6.94
CA LEU A 33 -18.87 -9.53 -6.08
C LEU A 33 -20.18 -9.35 -6.86
N SER A 34 -20.16 -8.68 -8.01
CA SER A 34 -21.33 -8.61 -8.90
C SER A 34 -21.72 -9.98 -9.45
N GLU A 35 -20.74 -10.82 -9.79
CA GLU A 35 -20.99 -12.16 -10.36
C GLU A 35 -21.20 -13.25 -9.29
N LEU A 36 -20.44 -13.21 -8.18
CA LEU A 36 -20.49 -14.26 -7.16
C LEU A 36 -21.57 -14.05 -6.09
N LEU A 37 -22.03 -12.81 -5.88
CA LEU A 37 -22.99 -12.48 -4.82
C LEU A 37 -24.24 -11.79 -5.38
N HIS A 38 -24.10 -10.53 -5.79
CA HIS A 38 -25.20 -9.74 -6.34
C HIS A 38 -24.68 -8.44 -6.97
N PRO A 39 -25.27 -7.93 -8.08
CA PRO A 39 -24.86 -6.67 -8.71
C PRO A 39 -24.83 -5.47 -7.77
N ALA A 40 -25.78 -5.38 -6.82
CA ALA A 40 -25.81 -4.30 -5.84
C ALA A 40 -24.63 -4.35 -4.85
N VAL A 41 -24.19 -5.55 -4.46
CA VAL A 41 -23.02 -5.73 -3.57
C VAL A 41 -21.75 -5.35 -4.32
N GLY A 42 -21.62 -5.79 -5.58
CA GLY A 42 -20.52 -5.37 -6.43
C GLY A 42 -20.46 -3.86 -6.63
N TYR A 43 -21.60 -3.20 -6.87
CA TYR A 43 -21.67 -1.75 -6.97
C TYR A 43 -21.18 -1.03 -5.71
N LEU A 44 -21.67 -1.44 -4.54
CA LEU A 44 -21.21 -0.88 -3.26
C LEU A 44 -19.73 -1.14 -3.02
N ALA A 45 -19.25 -2.33 -3.36
CA ALA A 45 -17.83 -2.67 -3.26
C ALA A 45 -16.98 -1.79 -4.17
N GLY A 46 -17.40 -1.54 -5.42
CA GLY A 46 -16.68 -0.63 -6.31
C GLY A 46 -16.49 0.78 -5.73
N TRP A 47 -17.53 1.32 -5.07
CA TRP A 47 -17.43 2.59 -4.35
C TRP A 47 -16.50 2.51 -3.13
N ALA A 48 -16.58 1.42 -2.36
CA ALA A 48 -15.70 1.19 -1.23
C ALA A 48 -14.23 1.08 -1.67
N SER A 49 -13.92 0.33 -2.72
CA SER A 49 -12.56 0.21 -3.26
C SER A 49 -12.04 1.57 -3.75
N LEU A 50 -12.87 2.35 -4.45
CA LEU A 50 -12.47 3.67 -4.95
C LEU A 50 -12.10 4.64 -3.81
N LEU A 51 -12.97 4.76 -2.81
CA LEU A 51 -12.82 5.76 -1.74
C LEU A 51 -11.87 5.29 -0.63
N VAL A 52 -12.05 4.06 -0.16
CA VAL A 52 -11.31 3.52 0.99
C VAL A 52 -10.12 2.70 0.53
N GLY A 53 -10.30 1.83 -0.47
CA GLY A 53 -9.28 0.89 -0.93
C GLY A 53 -8.11 1.53 -1.70
N PHE A 54 -8.31 2.69 -2.34
CA PHE A 54 -7.25 3.34 -3.13
C PHE A 54 -7.00 4.80 -2.72
N SER A 55 -8.04 5.61 -2.54
CA SER A 55 -7.85 7.05 -2.29
C SER A 55 -7.18 7.36 -0.94
N ALA A 56 -7.64 6.73 0.15
CA ALA A 56 -7.03 6.90 1.47
C ALA A 56 -5.56 6.41 1.55
N PRO A 57 -5.20 5.21 1.07
CA PRO A 57 -3.80 4.74 1.05
C PRO A 57 -2.87 5.67 0.27
N MET A 58 -3.34 6.18 -0.89
CA MET A 58 -2.57 7.11 -1.71
C MET A 58 -2.29 8.41 -0.94
N ALA A 59 -3.30 8.95 -0.26
CA ALA A 59 -3.16 10.18 0.53
C ALA A 59 -2.16 10.01 1.69
N ILE A 60 -2.26 8.91 2.44
CA ILE A 60 -1.36 8.61 3.56
C ILE A 60 0.08 8.38 3.07
N SER A 61 0.24 7.62 1.99
CA SER A 61 1.56 7.37 1.39
C SER A 61 2.22 8.67 0.90
N ALA A 62 1.45 9.53 0.24
CA ALA A 62 1.94 10.82 -0.23
C ALA A 62 2.30 11.76 0.93
N PHE A 63 1.50 11.76 2.00
CA PHE A 63 1.79 12.50 3.22
C PHE A 63 3.08 12.02 3.89
N GLY A 64 3.24 10.70 4.04
CA GLY A 64 4.48 10.12 4.57
C GLY A 64 5.70 10.49 3.75
N ALA A 65 5.59 10.44 2.41
CA ALA A 65 6.67 10.84 1.51
C ALA A 65 7.03 12.33 1.66
N ALA A 66 6.04 13.22 1.68
CA ALA A 66 6.26 14.66 1.85
C ALA A 66 6.84 15.00 3.23
N ALA A 67 6.29 14.41 4.30
CA ALA A 67 6.78 14.60 5.65
C ALA A 67 8.24 14.15 5.80
N PHE A 68 8.59 12.99 5.24
CA PHE A 68 9.96 12.50 5.22
C PHE A 68 10.90 13.42 4.42
N ALA A 69 10.48 13.83 3.21
CA ALA A 69 11.28 14.73 2.38
C ALA A 69 11.56 16.07 3.08
N PHE A 70 10.56 16.66 3.74
CA PHE A 70 10.78 17.88 4.50
C PHE A 70 11.67 17.62 5.71
N ALA A 71 11.46 16.55 6.48
CA ALA A 71 12.32 16.22 7.62
C ALA A 71 13.83 16.10 7.24
N VAL A 72 14.14 15.66 6.01
CA VAL A 72 15.52 15.50 5.54
C VAL A 72 16.07 16.74 4.82
N PHE A 73 15.27 17.39 3.98
CA PHE A 73 15.75 18.39 3.02
C PHE A 73 15.27 19.83 3.29
N GLY A 74 14.44 20.07 4.30
CA GLY A 74 14.04 21.43 4.65
C GLY A 74 12.81 21.55 5.54
N HIS A 75 11.91 22.45 5.17
CA HIS A 75 10.70 22.72 5.95
C HIS A 75 9.56 22.99 4.96
N GLY A 76 8.38 22.45 5.23
CA GLY A 76 7.21 22.61 4.38
C GLY A 76 5.97 21.98 5.00
N ASP A 77 4.81 22.33 4.46
CA ASP A 77 3.55 21.71 4.85
C ASP A 77 3.40 20.36 4.13
N ALA A 78 3.48 19.26 4.88
CA ALA A 78 3.36 17.90 4.37
C ALA A 78 2.01 17.64 3.66
N ARG A 79 0.93 18.35 4.02
CA ARG A 79 -0.37 18.23 3.34
C ARG A 79 -0.32 18.83 1.94
N LEU A 80 0.26 20.02 1.81
CA LEU A 80 0.45 20.67 0.51
C LEU A 80 1.45 19.89 -0.36
N GLY A 81 2.53 19.40 0.23
CA GLY A 81 3.50 18.53 -0.45
C GLY A 81 2.86 17.24 -0.97
N ALA A 82 2.01 16.59 -0.16
CA ALA A 82 1.28 15.40 -0.57
C ALA A 82 0.28 15.67 -1.70
N ALA A 83 -0.50 16.76 -1.59
CA ALA A 83 -1.45 17.16 -2.63
C ALA A 83 -0.75 17.46 -3.96
N ALA A 84 0.37 18.19 -3.92
CA ALA A 84 1.19 18.48 -5.09
C ALA A 84 1.76 17.19 -5.70
N LEU A 85 2.29 16.28 -4.87
CA LEU A 85 2.81 14.98 -5.33
C LEU A 85 1.73 14.15 -6.04
N ILE A 86 0.54 14.04 -5.44
CA ILE A 86 -0.59 13.32 -6.06
C ILE A 86 -0.97 13.98 -7.39
N ALA A 87 -1.07 15.30 -7.44
CA ALA A 87 -1.42 16.03 -8.66
C ALA A 87 -0.40 15.78 -9.78
N VAL A 88 0.90 15.90 -9.48
CA VAL A 88 1.99 15.65 -10.44
C VAL A 88 1.97 14.20 -10.94
N LEU A 89 1.85 13.22 -10.04
CA LEU A 89 1.80 11.81 -10.43
C LEU A 89 0.55 11.49 -11.25
N THR A 90 -0.58 12.11 -10.93
CA THR A 90 -1.83 11.96 -11.71
C THR A 90 -1.67 12.51 -13.12
N LEU A 91 -1.10 13.70 -13.25
CA LEU A 91 -0.79 14.30 -14.56
C LEU A 91 0.16 13.42 -15.36
N PHE A 92 1.21 12.89 -14.73
CA PHE A 92 2.14 11.97 -15.37
C PHE A 92 1.44 10.69 -15.85
N HIS A 93 0.57 10.11 -15.02
CA HIS A 93 -0.20 8.92 -15.38
C HIS A 93 -1.17 9.16 -16.54
N ALA A 94 -1.68 10.39 -16.70
CA ALA A 94 -2.59 10.76 -17.78
C ALA A 94 -1.94 10.82 -19.17
N VAL A 95 -0.60 10.96 -19.26
CA VAL A 95 0.11 11.12 -20.54
C VAL A 95 0.18 9.83 -21.35
N GLY A 96 0.23 8.65 -20.71
CA GLY A 96 0.23 7.39 -21.46
C GLY A 96 0.39 6.12 -20.65
N PHE A 97 -0.44 5.12 -20.96
CA PHE A 97 -0.48 3.82 -20.28
C PHE A 97 0.86 3.05 -20.33
N ARG A 98 1.59 3.11 -21.45
CA ARG A 98 2.85 2.37 -21.63
C ARG A 98 3.95 2.89 -20.70
N THR A 99 4.08 4.20 -20.57
CA THR A 99 5.05 4.85 -19.68
C THR A 99 4.74 4.52 -18.22
N SER A 100 3.46 4.63 -17.83
CA SER A 100 3.00 4.27 -16.48
C SER A 100 3.35 2.83 -16.10
N LYS A 101 3.10 1.85 -17.00
CA LYS A 101 3.45 0.44 -16.74
C LYS A 101 4.94 0.26 -16.46
N TRP A 102 5.82 0.84 -17.28
CA TRP A 102 7.27 0.66 -17.10
C TRP A 102 7.79 1.37 -15.85
N THR A 103 7.32 2.59 -15.58
CA THR A 103 7.66 3.32 -14.36
C THR A 103 7.26 2.55 -13.12
N GLN A 104 6.02 2.02 -13.08
CA GLN A 104 5.54 1.23 -11.95
C GLN A 104 6.36 -0.05 -11.75
N ASN A 105 6.62 -0.80 -12.82
CA ASN A 105 7.44 -2.01 -12.74
C ASN A 105 8.87 -1.72 -12.24
N GLY A 106 9.48 -0.63 -12.72
CA GLY A 106 10.80 -0.19 -12.25
C GLY A 106 10.79 0.15 -10.76
N LEU A 107 9.77 0.87 -10.29
CA LEU A 107 9.62 1.20 -8.86
C LEU A 107 9.46 -0.04 -7.98
N VAL A 108 8.75 -1.07 -8.43
CA VAL A 108 8.64 -2.34 -7.68
C VAL A 108 10.01 -3.00 -7.55
N ILE A 109 10.78 -3.08 -8.64
CA ILE A 109 12.13 -3.66 -8.62
C ILE A 109 13.03 -2.87 -7.66
N ILE A 110 13.06 -1.54 -7.77
CA ILE A 110 13.86 -0.68 -6.91
C ILE A 110 13.48 -0.87 -5.44
N LYS A 111 12.18 -0.86 -5.10
CA LYS A 111 11.71 -1.10 -3.74
C LYS A 111 12.15 -2.46 -3.22
N GLY A 112 12.03 -3.51 -4.03
CA GLY A 112 12.51 -4.85 -3.68
C GLY A 112 14.01 -4.88 -3.39
N LEU A 113 14.81 -4.28 -4.25
CA LEU A 113 16.27 -4.20 -4.06
C LEU A 113 16.64 -3.40 -2.81
N LEU A 114 15.96 -2.29 -2.53
CA LEU A 114 16.18 -1.49 -1.32
C LEU A 114 15.87 -2.30 -0.04
N ILE A 115 14.78 -3.06 -0.02
CA ILE A 115 14.44 -3.92 1.11
C ILE A 115 15.51 -5.00 1.30
N LEU A 116 15.92 -5.68 0.22
CA LEU A 116 16.95 -6.71 0.28
C LEU A 116 18.29 -6.14 0.77
N ALA A 117 18.68 -4.96 0.26
CA ALA A 117 19.89 -4.26 0.69
C ALA A 117 19.81 -3.87 2.17
N PHE A 118 18.66 -3.34 2.62
CA PHE A 118 18.44 -2.97 4.02
C PHE A 118 18.60 -4.17 4.96
N VAL A 119 17.98 -5.31 4.61
CA VAL A 119 18.11 -6.55 5.39
C VAL A 119 19.55 -7.06 5.38
N ALA A 120 20.20 -7.08 4.22
CA ALA A 120 21.58 -7.56 4.10
C ALA A 120 22.57 -6.69 4.91
N LEU A 121 22.42 -5.36 4.86
CA LEU A 121 23.21 -4.43 5.66
C LEU A 121 22.96 -4.61 7.16
N GLY A 122 21.70 -4.75 7.57
CA GLY A 122 21.34 -5.00 8.97
C GLY A 122 21.98 -6.28 9.52
N LEU A 123 21.97 -7.37 8.75
CA LEU A 123 22.54 -8.65 9.19
C LEU A 123 24.07 -8.67 9.17
N SER A 124 24.70 -7.95 8.23
CA SER A 124 26.16 -7.96 8.05
C SER A 124 26.90 -6.95 8.91
N LEU A 125 26.31 -5.76 9.13
CA LEU A 125 26.93 -4.66 9.87
C LEU A 125 26.30 -4.41 11.25
N GLY A 126 25.12 -4.97 11.50
CA GLY A 126 24.43 -4.85 12.79
C GLY A 126 25.05 -5.74 13.87
N ASP A 127 24.77 -5.41 15.12
CA ASP A 127 25.15 -6.23 16.29
C ASP A 127 24.34 -7.53 16.41
N ASN A 128 23.30 -7.69 15.58
CA ASN A 128 22.35 -8.81 15.55
C ASN A 128 21.72 -9.11 16.92
N GLN A 129 21.70 -8.12 17.81
CA GLN A 129 21.07 -8.25 19.12
C GLN A 129 19.57 -7.96 19.02
N TRP A 130 18.81 -8.48 19.97
CA TRP A 130 17.40 -8.11 20.07
C TRP A 130 17.28 -6.61 20.33
N PRO A 131 16.45 -5.88 19.56
CA PRO A 131 16.24 -4.46 19.79
C PRO A 131 15.73 -4.21 21.21
N SER A 132 16.44 -3.34 21.93
CA SER A 132 16.04 -2.83 23.24
C SER A 132 15.11 -1.62 23.14
N TRP A 133 14.94 -1.09 21.92
CA TRP A 133 14.04 0.03 21.65
C TRP A 133 12.57 -0.40 21.83
N THR A 134 11.83 0.41 22.57
CA THR A 134 10.38 0.30 22.70
C THR A 134 9.72 1.49 21.97
N PRO A 135 8.64 1.25 21.18
CA PRO A 135 7.90 2.33 20.56
C PRO A 135 7.40 3.34 21.59
N ALA A 136 7.41 4.63 21.23
CA ALA A 136 6.80 5.68 22.05
C ALA A 136 5.25 5.59 22.08
N SER A 137 4.66 4.80 21.17
CA SER A 137 3.21 4.59 21.07
C SER A 137 2.73 3.49 22.01
N ASP A 138 1.57 3.71 22.64
CA ASP A 138 0.92 2.77 23.55
C ASP A 138 0.70 1.38 22.90
N PRO A 139 1.32 0.30 23.44
CA PRO A 139 1.16 -1.07 22.95
C PRO A 139 -0.28 -1.58 22.94
N SER A 140 -1.17 -0.97 23.74
CA SER A 140 -2.59 -1.34 23.81
C SER A 140 -3.39 -0.89 22.58
N SER A 141 -2.85 0.02 21.78
CA SER A 141 -3.49 0.55 20.57
C SER A 141 -3.48 -0.40 19.38
N PHE A 142 -3.21 -1.70 19.56
CA PHE A 142 -3.05 -2.71 18.51
C PHE A 142 -4.05 -2.55 17.35
N ALA A 143 -5.31 -2.27 17.64
CA ALA A 143 -6.37 -2.17 16.65
C ALA A 143 -6.14 -1.10 15.57
N LEU A 144 -5.64 0.11 15.92
CA LEU A 144 -5.61 1.22 14.97
C LEU A 144 -4.43 1.09 13.98
N PRO A 145 -3.17 0.90 14.41
CA PRO A 145 -2.03 0.70 13.51
C PRO A 145 -2.13 -0.60 12.70
N PHE A 146 -2.68 -1.66 13.29
CA PHE A 146 -2.93 -2.92 12.60
C PHE A 146 -4.03 -2.78 11.56
N ALA A 147 -5.16 -2.14 11.88
CA ALA A 147 -6.23 -1.89 10.91
C ALA A 147 -5.72 -0.99 9.77
N THR A 148 -4.95 0.06 10.09
CA THR A 148 -4.32 0.87 9.04
C THR A 148 -3.39 0.01 8.17
N GLY A 149 -2.52 -0.84 8.74
CA GLY A 149 -1.64 -1.73 7.97
C GLY A 149 -2.33 -2.94 7.33
N LEU A 150 -3.65 -3.11 7.50
CA LEU A 150 -4.46 -4.11 6.80
C LEU A 150 -5.16 -3.50 5.58
N PHE A 151 -5.42 -2.19 5.64
CA PHE A 151 -5.93 -1.40 4.52
C PHE A 151 -4.80 -0.80 3.65
N PHE A 152 -3.56 -0.76 4.14
CA PHE A 152 -2.37 -0.17 3.50
C PHE A 152 -1.21 -1.16 3.47
#